data_AF-L5KEY0-F1
#
_entry.id   AF-L5KEY0-F1
#
_cell.length_a   1.000
_cell.length_b   1.000
_cell.length_c   1.000
_cell.angle_alpha   90.00
_cell.angle_beta   90.00
_cell.angle_gamma   90.00
#
_symmetry.space_group_name_H-M   'P 1'
#
loop_
_entity.id
_entity.type
_entity.pdbx_description
1 polymer ?
#
loop_
_entity_poly.entity_id
_entity_poly.type
_entity_poly.pdbx_seq_one_letter_code
_entity_poly.pdbx_strand_id
1 'polypeptide(L)'
;MSDNDDIEVESDVSPGASSFPCGLSGGYSGWGSQRGDGGRGPGSRRLLPLPPPPGLGPPPSRSGLAPLRAPGLSGLLRLEADKRAHHNALERKRRDHIKDSFHSLRDSVPSLQGEKASRAQILDKATEYIQYMRRKNHTHQQDIDDLKRQNALLEQQVRALEKARSSAQLQTNYPSSDNSLYTNAKGSTISAFDGGSDSSSESEPEEPQSRKKLRMDS
;
A
#
# COMPACT_ATOMS: atom_id res chain seq x y z
N MET A 1 25.98 -9.65 -35.14
CA MET A 1 25.08 -8.47 -35.05
C MET A 1 23.66 -9.00 -34.92
N SER A 2 23.04 -9.08 -33.76
CA SER A 2 23.43 -8.59 -32.45
C SER A 2 22.91 -9.56 -31.39
N ASP A 3 23.64 -9.59 -30.30
CA ASP A 3 23.67 -10.61 -29.27
C ASP A 3 22.40 -10.64 -28.40
N ASN A 4 22.01 -11.85 -27.99
CA ASN A 4 21.05 -12.05 -26.92
C ASN A 4 21.75 -11.70 -25.60
N ASP A 5 21.26 -10.66 -24.92
CA ASP A 5 21.63 -10.40 -23.53
C ASP A 5 20.96 -11.46 -22.63
N ASP A 6 21.66 -12.57 -22.45
CA ASP A 6 21.43 -13.51 -21.35
C ASP A 6 21.73 -12.77 -20.02
N ILE A 7 20.66 -12.31 -19.35
CA ILE A 7 20.76 -11.87 -17.95
C ILE A 7 20.87 -13.13 -17.10
N GLU A 8 22.10 -13.58 -16.89
CA GLU A 8 22.46 -14.44 -15.76
C GLU A 8 22.14 -13.69 -14.47
N VAL A 9 21.11 -14.15 -13.75
CA VAL A 9 20.88 -13.73 -12.36
C VAL A 9 21.87 -14.51 -11.51
N GLU A 10 23.09 -13.96 -11.35
CA GLU A 10 24.07 -14.38 -10.36
C GLU A 10 23.40 -14.45 -8.98
N SER A 11 23.21 -15.66 -8.47
CA SER A 11 22.76 -15.91 -7.10
C SER A 11 23.99 -16.03 -6.20
N ASP A 12 24.60 -14.89 -5.86
CA ASP A 12 25.62 -14.84 -4.81
C ASP A 12 25.38 -13.65 -3.89
N VAL A 13 24.67 -13.91 -2.78
CA VAL A 13 24.90 -13.22 -1.52
C VAL A 13 24.72 -14.24 -0.40
N SER A 14 25.85 -14.70 0.11
CA SER A 14 25.97 -15.42 1.38
C SER A 14 25.61 -14.47 2.54
N PRO A 15 24.73 -14.83 3.49
CA PRO A 15 24.72 -14.21 4.79
C PRO A 15 25.77 -14.91 5.67
N GLY A 16 26.94 -14.28 5.80
CA GLY A 16 27.92 -14.62 6.81
C GLY A 16 27.28 -14.53 8.20
N ALA A 17 27.36 -15.63 8.95
CA ALA A 17 26.99 -15.68 10.35
C ALA A 17 27.95 -14.81 11.18
N SER A 18 27.55 -13.58 11.50
CA SER A 18 28.20 -12.78 12.52
C SER A 18 27.69 -13.19 13.90
N SER A 19 28.41 -14.12 14.52
CA SER A 19 28.34 -14.40 15.95
C SER A 19 28.69 -13.13 16.75
N PHE A 20 27.71 -12.55 17.44
CA PHE A 20 27.94 -11.64 18.56
C PHE A 20 27.56 -12.35 19.86
N PRO A 21 28.51 -12.69 20.74
CA PRO A 21 28.20 -13.00 22.13
C PRO A 21 28.24 -11.70 22.94
N CYS A 22 27.07 -11.21 23.36
CA CYS A 22 26.98 -10.29 24.49
C CYS A 22 26.07 -10.91 25.54
N GLY A 23 26.68 -11.74 26.38
CA GLY A 23 26.14 -12.09 27.67
C GLY A 23 26.33 -10.92 28.62
N LEU A 24 25.23 -10.31 29.05
CA LEU A 24 25.16 -9.59 30.31
C LEU A 24 24.06 -10.23 31.15
N SER A 25 24.53 -10.93 32.16
CA SER A 25 23.78 -11.42 33.31
C SER A 25 23.34 -10.26 34.21
N GLY A 26 22.17 -10.42 34.84
CA GLY A 26 21.61 -9.52 35.85
C GLY A 26 20.26 -8.96 35.38
N GLY A 27 19.12 -9.55 35.70
CA GLY A 27 18.71 -10.02 37.01
C GLY A 27 17.60 -9.09 37.52
N TYR A 28 16.40 -9.18 36.95
CA TYR A 28 15.19 -8.63 37.54
C TYR A 28 14.35 -9.78 38.09
N SER A 29 14.43 -9.95 39.41
CA SER A 29 13.39 -10.55 40.23
C SER A 29 12.02 -9.99 39.79
N GLY A 30 10.99 -10.78 39.56
CA GLY A 30 10.59 -11.90 40.38
C GLY A 30 9.30 -11.53 41.14
N TRP A 31 8.16 -11.56 40.43
CA TRP A 31 6.81 -11.94 40.86
C TRP A 31 6.30 -11.58 42.27
N GLY A 32 5.18 -10.85 42.30
CA GLY A 32 4.33 -10.69 43.49
C GLY A 32 2.91 -10.29 43.10
N SER A 33 2.19 -11.19 42.42
CA SER A 33 0.76 -11.01 42.10
C SER A 33 -0.08 -11.49 43.28
N GLN A 34 -0.53 -10.57 44.12
CA GLN A 34 -1.49 -10.84 45.19
C GLN A 34 -2.90 -10.67 44.62
N ARG A 35 -3.62 -11.78 44.39
CA ARG A 35 -5.07 -11.75 44.19
C ARG A 35 -5.73 -11.71 45.57
N GLY A 36 -6.51 -10.66 45.81
CA GLY A 36 -7.37 -10.51 46.98
C GLY A 36 -8.71 -9.94 46.53
N ASP A 37 -9.72 -10.79 46.62
CA ASP A 37 -11.14 -10.53 46.37
C ASP A 37 -11.67 -9.42 47.31
N GLY A 38 -12.64 -8.63 46.85
CA GLY A 38 -13.22 -7.55 47.65
C GLY A 38 -14.16 -6.66 46.87
N GLY A 39 -15.36 -7.16 46.56
CA GLY A 39 -16.44 -6.35 46.02
C GLY A 39 -16.88 -5.22 46.96
N ARG A 40 -17.23 -4.05 46.38
CA ARG A 40 -18.19 -3.06 46.90
C ARG A 40 -18.52 -2.04 45.80
N GLY A 41 -19.81 -1.68 45.72
CA GLY A 41 -20.49 -1.04 44.59
C GLY A 41 -20.12 0.41 44.23
N PRO A 42 -20.91 1.03 43.32
CA PRO A 42 -20.61 2.32 42.73
C PRO A 42 -21.03 3.46 43.67
N GLY A 43 -20.10 3.89 44.52
CA GLY A 43 -20.24 5.14 45.26
C GLY A 43 -19.81 6.31 44.38
N SER A 44 -20.76 7.17 44.01
CA SER A 44 -20.51 8.48 43.41
C SER A 44 -19.54 9.29 44.28
N ARG A 45 -18.25 9.28 43.95
CA ARG A 45 -17.27 10.20 44.54
C ARG A 45 -17.48 11.56 43.93
N ARG A 46 -18.31 12.40 44.56
CA ARG A 46 -18.25 13.84 44.38
C ARG A 46 -16.81 14.28 44.65
N LEU A 47 -16.14 14.78 43.61
CA LEU A 47 -14.89 15.50 43.76
C LEU A 47 -15.19 16.73 44.63
N LEU A 48 -14.67 16.73 45.87
CA LEU A 48 -14.69 17.92 46.71
C LEU A 48 -13.81 18.99 46.05
N PRO A 49 -14.19 20.28 46.07
CA PRO A 49 -13.35 21.34 45.53
C PRO A 49 -12.04 21.40 46.32
N LEU A 50 -10.92 21.45 45.59
CA LEU A 50 -9.59 21.67 46.16
C LEU A 50 -9.58 23.02 46.91
N PRO A 51 -9.01 23.13 48.13
CA PRO A 51 -8.85 24.41 48.78
C PRO A 51 -7.97 25.35 47.94
N PRO A 52 -8.26 26.66 47.91
CA PRO A 52 -7.40 27.62 47.21
C PRO A 52 -6.00 27.64 47.85
N PRO A 53 -4.93 27.82 47.06
CA PRO A 53 -3.59 27.94 47.61
C PRO A 53 -3.50 29.16 48.55
N PRO A 54 -2.73 29.08 49.65
CA PRO A 54 -2.51 30.21 50.53
C PRO A 54 -1.90 31.36 49.71
N GLY A 55 -2.46 32.56 49.92
CA GLY A 55 -2.17 33.76 49.15
C GLY A 55 -0.68 33.99 48.92
N LEU A 56 -0.31 34.06 47.64
CA LEU A 56 0.86 34.81 47.21
C LEU A 56 0.65 36.25 47.67
N GLY A 57 1.34 36.62 48.74
CA GLY A 57 1.48 38.02 49.12
C GLY A 57 2.00 38.85 47.93
N PRO A 58 1.74 40.16 47.91
CA PRO A 58 2.24 41.02 46.85
C PRO A 58 3.77 40.90 46.77
N PRO A 59 4.37 40.86 45.56
CA PRO A 59 5.81 40.83 45.44
C PRO A 59 6.39 42.08 46.12
N PRO A 60 7.54 41.97 46.81
CA PRO A 60 8.17 43.15 47.40
C PRO A 60 8.45 44.16 46.29
N SER A 61 7.98 45.39 46.50
CA SER A 61 8.34 46.55 45.70
C SER A 61 9.86 46.62 45.62
N ARG A 62 10.43 46.20 44.49
CA ARG A 62 11.83 46.45 44.17
C ARG A 62 11.97 47.94 43.86
N SER A 63 12.14 48.72 44.91
CA SER A 63 12.74 50.05 44.86
C SER A 63 14.06 49.95 44.09
N GLY A 64 14.24 50.87 43.14
CA GLY A 64 15.19 50.78 42.05
C GLY A 64 16.62 50.37 42.44
N LEU A 65 17.10 49.32 41.80
CA LEU A 65 18.52 49.15 41.51
C LEU A 65 18.66 49.30 40.00
N ALA A 66 19.20 50.44 39.58
CA ALA A 66 19.62 50.67 38.21
C ALA A 66 20.58 49.53 37.78
N PRO A 67 20.48 49.02 36.55
CA PRO A 67 21.46 48.04 36.08
C PRO A 67 22.80 48.76 35.96
N LEU A 68 23.78 48.37 36.77
CA LEU A 68 25.18 48.68 36.49
C LEU A 68 25.51 48.01 35.15
N ARG A 69 25.48 48.84 34.10
CA ARG A 69 25.76 48.48 32.71
C ARG A 69 27.25 48.14 32.61
N ALA A 70 27.61 46.88 32.90
CA ALA A 70 28.89 46.31 32.56
C ALA A 70 28.95 46.09 31.02
N PRO A 71 29.76 46.84 30.26
CA PRO A 71 29.86 46.69 28.82
C PRO A 71 30.80 45.52 28.53
N GLY A 72 30.26 44.32 28.30
CA GLY A 72 31.07 43.16 27.91
C GLY A 72 30.35 41.82 27.98
N LEU A 73 29.47 41.62 28.96
CA LEU A 73 28.69 40.39 29.11
C LEU A 73 27.42 40.37 28.22
N SER A 74 26.98 41.52 27.75
CA SER A 74 25.82 41.69 26.88
C SER A 74 26.02 41.09 25.48
N GLY A 75 27.25 41.08 24.94
CA GLY A 75 27.55 40.44 23.65
C GLY A 75 27.52 38.92 23.71
N LEU A 76 28.08 38.33 24.77
CA LEU A 76 28.09 36.88 24.98
C LEU A 76 26.68 36.35 25.28
N LEU A 77 25.92 37.03 26.14
CA LEU A 77 24.52 36.68 26.43
C LEU A 77 23.62 36.80 25.19
N ARG A 78 23.89 37.77 24.31
CA ARG A 78 23.19 37.91 23.03
C ARG A 78 23.50 36.75 22.07
N LEU A 79 24.75 36.34 21.94
CA LEU A 79 25.13 35.17 21.13
C LEU A 79 24.56 33.87 21.69
N GLU A 80 24.52 33.71 23.02
CA GLU A 80 23.88 32.56 23.71
C GLU A 80 22.37 32.54 23.45
N ALA A 81 21.72 33.70 23.46
CA ALA A 81 20.31 33.86 23.15
C ALA A 81 20.02 33.59 21.66
N ASP A 82 20.87 34.08 20.76
CA ASP A 82 20.76 33.86 19.31
C ASP A 82 20.95 32.37 18.96
N LYS A 83 21.91 31.68 19.59
CA LYS A 83 22.08 30.22 19.46
C LYS A 83 20.84 29.46 19.94
N ARG A 84 20.28 29.85 21.10
CA ARG A 84 19.03 29.25 21.61
C ARG A 84 17.83 29.54 20.71
N ALA A 85 17.72 30.75 20.17
CA ALA A 85 16.66 31.13 19.24
C ALA A 85 16.76 30.34 17.92
N HIS A 86 17.97 30.20 17.38
CA HIS A 86 18.23 29.40 16.18
C HIS A 86 17.89 27.91 16.40
N HIS A 87 18.32 27.32 17.51
CA HIS A 87 17.94 25.95 17.87
C HIS A 87 16.42 25.79 17.98
N ASN A 88 15.73 26.73 18.63
CA ASN A 88 14.26 26.73 18.72
C ASN A 88 13.57 26.87 17.37
N ALA A 89 14.16 27.63 16.44
CA ALA A 89 13.64 27.79 15.09
C ALA A 89 13.77 26.49 14.29
N LEU A 90 14.93 25.83 14.34
CA LEU A 90 15.15 24.54 13.70
C LEU A 90 14.22 23.45 14.22
N GLU A 91 14.01 23.39 15.55
CA GLU A 91 13.13 22.40 16.14
C GLU A 91 11.64 22.64 15.77
N ARG A 92 11.21 23.90 15.63
CA ARG A 92 9.87 24.20 15.08
C ARG A 92 9.73 23.65 13.66
N LYS A 93 10.70 23.96 12.79
CA LYS A 93 10.72 23.44 11.42
C LYS A 93 10.65 21.92 11.38
N ARG A 94 11.44 21.23 12.22
CA ARG A 94 11.39 19.75 12.34
C ARG A 94 10.02 19.25 12.77
N ARG A 95 9.38 19.89 13.75
CA ARG A 95 8.03 19.52 14.21
C ARG A 95 6.97 19.74 13.14
N ASP A 96 7.07 20.79 12.34
CA ASP A 96 6.16 21.03 11.23
C ASP A 96 6.32 19.97 10.14
N HIS A 97 7.55 19.59 9.78
CA HIS A 97 7.79 18.49 8.83
C HIS A 97 7.21 17.15 9.32
N ILE A 98 7.33 16.85 10.62
CA ILE A 98 6.72 15.66 11.21
C ILE A 98 5.20 15.75 11.14
N LYS A 99 4.64 16.92 11.47
CA LYS A 99 3.21 17.16 11.38
C LYS A 99 2.72 16.90 9.95
N ASP A 100 3.42 17.39 8.94
CA ASP A 100 3.07 17.16 7.52
C ASP A 100 3.14 15.67 7.17
N SER A 101 4.21 14.98 7.61
CA SER A 101 4.35 13.53 7.43
C SER A 101 3.19 12.73 8.04
N PHE A 102 2.69 13.14 9.20
CA PHE A 102 1.50 12.54 9.82
C PHE A 102 0.22 12.80 9.01
N HIS A 103 0.08 13.97 8.37
CA HIS A 103 -1.05 14.25 7.49
C HIS A 103 -0.99 13.36 6.24
N SER A 104 0.17 13.29 5.57
CA SER A 104 0.36 12.41 4.41
C SER A 104 0.11 10.94 4.74
N LEU A 105 0.55 10.48 5.91
CA LEU A 105 0.28 9.12 6.37
C LEU A 105 -1.22 8.88 6.57
N ARG A 106 -1.92 9.81 7.22
CA ARG A 106 -3.37 9.73 7.43
C ARG A 106 -4.13 9.62 6.11
N ASP A 107 -3.77 10.45 5.13
CA ASP A 107 -4.43 10.48 3.83
C ASP A 107 -4.21 9.18 3.03
N SER A 108 -3.12 8.47 3.30
CA SER A 108 -2.80 7.17 2.68
C SER A 108 -3.56 5.99 3.30
N VAL A 109 -4.21 6.18 4.45
CA VAL A 109 -4.96 5.13 5.17
C VAL A 109 -6.46 5.36 4.97
N PRO A 110 -7.17 4.54 4.18
CA PRO A 110 -8.57 4.79 3.81
C PRO A 110 -9.52 4.98 4.98
N SER A 111 -9.31 4.26 6.09
CA SER A 111 -10.16 4.33 7.28
C SER A 111 -10.02 5.65 8.08
N LEU A 112 -9.02 6.48 7.78
CA LEU A 112 -8.77 7.74 8.47
C LEU A 112 -9.02 8.98 7.61
N GLN A 113 -9.36 8.77 6.33
CA GLN A 113 -9.68 9.85 5.42
C GLN A 113 -10.94 10.57 5.90
N GLY A 114 -10.89 11.91 5.96
CA GLY A 114 -12.02 12.73 6.38
C GLY A 114 -12.28 12.80 7.90
N GLU A 115 -11.69 11.92 8.73
CA GLU A 115 -11.95 11.90 10.18
C GLU A 115 -10.79 12.40 11.06
N LYS A 116 -11.06 13.23 12.06
CA LYS A 116 -10.03 13.71 13.00
C LYS A 116 -9.43 12.54 13.79
N ALA A 117 -8.22 12.12 13.42
CA ALA A 117 -7.48 11.05 14.09
C ALA A 117 -6.31 11.59 14.93
N SER A 118 -6.12 11.04 16.13
CA SER A 118 -4.93 11.32 16.94
C SER A 118 -3.67 10.66 16.37
N ARG A 119 -2.47 11.12 16.77
CA ARG A 119 -1.21 10.53 16.29
C ARG A 119 -1.09 9.03 16.58
N ALA A 120 -1.54 8.59 17.76
CA ALA A 120 -1.53 7.17 18.12
C ALA A 120 -2.45 6.37 17.17
N GLN A 121 -3.70 6.83 16.99
CA GLN A 121 -4.64 6.19 16.07
C GLN A 121 -4.13 6.14 14.62
N ILE A 122 -3.42 7.17 14.16
CA ILE A 122 -2.80 7.16 12.81
C ILE A 122 -1.80 6.00 12.69
N LEU A 123 -0.94 5.82 13.68
CA LEU A 123 0.07 4.75 13.68
C LEU A 123 -0.58 3.36 13.80
N ASP A 124 -1.56 3.22 14.68
CA ASP A 124 -2.28 1.96 14.89
C ASP A 124 -3.01 1.53 13.60
N LYS A 125 -3.80 2.44 13.02
CA LYS A 125 -4.56 2.16 11.79
C LYS A 125 -3.67 2.00 10.56
N ALA A 126 -2.54 2.72 10.47
CA ALA A 126 -1.56 2.49 9.42
C ALA A 126 -0.97 1.08 9.52
N THR A 127 -0.64 0.64 10.74
CA THR A 127 -0.11 -0.71 10.99
C THR A 127 -1.13 -1.79 10.64
N GLU A 128 -2.38 -1.63 11.10
CA GLU A 128 -3.50 -2.51 10.72
C GLU A 128 -3.68 -2.57 9.20
N TYR A 129 -3.63 -1.42 8.53
CA TYR A 129 -3.83 -1.34 7.08
C TYR A 129 -2.70 -2.02 6.30
N ILE A 130 -1.44 -1.86 6.72
CA ILE A 130 -0.30 -2.59 6.13
C ILE A 130 -0.50 -4.11 6.26
N GLN A 131 -0.89 -4.59 7.45
CA GLN A 131 -1.14 -6.02 7.67
C GLN A 131 -2.32 -6.54 6.84
N TYR A 132 -3.38 -5.75 6.73
CA TYR A 132 -4.52 -6.05 5.87
C TYR A 132 -4.10 -6.16 4.40
N MET A 133 -3.40 -5.14 3.87
CA MET A 133 -2.96 -5.12 2.47
C MET A 133 -1.99 -6.26 2.15
N ARG A 134 -1.12 -6.65 3.08
CA ARG A 134 -0.26 -7.84 2.93
C ARG A 134 -1.08 -9.11 2.75
N ARG A 135 -2.08 -9.35 3.61
CA ARG A 135 -2.98 -10.51 3.50
C ARG A 135 -3.79 -10.47 2.21
N LYS A 136 -4.35 -9.31 1.87
CA LYS A 136 -5.13 -9.11 0.63
C LYS A 136 -4.29 -9.38 -0.62
N ASN A 137 -3.08 -8.84 -0.70
CA ASN A 137 -2.17 -9.10 -1.81
C ASN A 137 -1.80 -10.59 -1.90
N HIS A 138 -1.62 -11.27 -0.76
CA HIS A 138 -1.33 -12.71 -0.75
C HIS A 138 -2.49 -13.52 -1.32
N THR A 139 -3.73 -13.25 -0.90
CA THR A 139 -4.92 -13.90 -1.46
C THR A 139 -5.04 -13.63 -2.95
N HIS A 140 -4.88 -12.39 -3.40
CA HIS A 140 -4.92 -12.08 -4.83
C HIS A 140 -3.83 -12.79 -5.62
N GLN A 141 -2.62 -12.95 -5.04
CA GLN A 141 -1.57 -13.71 -5.69
C GLN A 141 -1.94 -15.19 -5.83
N GLN A 142 -2.57 -15.78 -4.81
CA GLN A 142 -3.10 -17.14 -4.88
C GLN A 142 -4.17 -17.28 -5.97
N ASP A 143 -5.12 -16.33 -6.02
CA ASP A 143 -6.17 -16.32 -7.04
C ASP A 143 -5.57 -16.24 -8.46
N ILE A 144 -4.55 -15.40 -8.65
CA ILE A 144 -3.82 -15.28 -9.93
C ILE A 144 -3.17 -16.61 -10.30
N ASP A 145 -2.50 -17.28 -9.36
CA ASP A 145 -1.79 -18.53 -9.62
C ASP A 145 -2.75 -19.69 -9.92
N ASP A 146 -3.88 -19.74 -9.23
CA ASP A 146 -4.93 -20.73 -9.49
C ASP A 146 -5.62 -20.50 -10.84
N LEU A 147 -5.92 -19.25 -11.20
CA LEU A 147 -6.47 -18.91 -12.52
C LEU A 147 -5.48 -19.22 -13.65
N LYS A 148 -4.18 -18.97 -13.45
CA LYS A 148 -3.15 -19.36 -14.42
C LYS A 148 -3.10 -20.88 -14.62
N ARG A 149 -3.20 -21.65 -13.53
CA ARG A 149 -3.24 -23.12 -13.61
C ARG A 149 -4.48 -23.60 -14.37
N GLN A 150 -5.64 -23.00 -14.11
CA GLN A 150 -6.88 -23.31 -14.82
C GLN A 150 -6.80 -22.98 -16.31
N ASN A 151 -6.29 -21.79 -16.66
CA ASN A 151 -6.11 -21.39 -18.05
C ASN A 151 -5.16 -22.34 -18.80
N ALA A 152 -4.04 -22.74 -18.18
CA ALA A 152 -3.12 -23.69 -18.80
C ALA A 152 -3.78 -25.05 -19.09
N LEU A 153 -4.64 -25.53 -18.19
CA LEU A 153 -5.40 -26.78 -18.40
C LEU A 153 -6.42 -26.62 -19.54
N LEU A 154 -7.13 -25.50 -19.60
CA LEU A 154 -8.08 -25.22 -20.67
C LEU A 154 -7.39 -25.08 -22.03
N GLU A 155 -6.27 -24.35 -22.09
CA GLU A 155 -5.45 -24.21 -23.30
C GLU A 155 -4.89 -25.57 -23.77
N GLN A 156 -4.55 -26.48 -22.85
CA GLN A 156 -4.15 -27.83 -23.19
C GLN A 156 -5.33 -28.63 -23.79
N GLN A 157 -6.53 -28.50 -23.22
CA GLN A 157 -7.72 -29.17 -23.73
C GLN A 157 -8.12 -28.66 -25.12
N VAL A 158 -8.09 -27.34 -25.32
CA VAL A 158 -8.35 -26.72 -26.64
C VAL A 158 -7.38 -27.24 -27.68
N ARG A 159 -6.06 -27.22 -27.40
CA ARG A 159 -5.04 -27.76 -28.31
C ARG A 159 -5.25 -29.24 -28.63
N ALA A 160 -5.63 -30.05 -27.64
CA ALA A 160 -5.90 -31.48 -27.85
C ALA A 160 -7.13 -31.70 -28.75
N LEU A 161 -8.20 -30.93 -28.55
CA LEU A 161 -9.42 -31.00 -29.36
C LEU A 161 -9.18 -30.52 -30.79
N GLU A 162 -8.40 -29.45 -30.98
CA GLU A 162 -8.00 -28.96 -32.30
C GLU A 162 -7.16 -30.00 -33.07
N LYS A 163 -6.25 -30.68 -32.37
CA LYS A 163 -5.47 -31.80 -32.94
C LYS A 163 -6.36 -33.00 -33.30
N ALA A 164 -7.31 -33.35 -32.44
CA ALA A 164 -8.24 -34.44 -32.70
C ALA A 164 -9.14 -34.13 -33.91
N ARG A 165 -9.69 -32.90 -33.97
CA ARG A 165 -10.52 -32.44 -35.09
C ARG A 165 -9.78 -32.42 -36.42
N SER A 166 -8.56 -31.88 -36.44
CA SER A 166 -7.71 -31.90 -37.65
C SER A 166 -7.33 -33.32 -38.07
N SER A 167 -7.04 -34.22 -37.11
CA SER A 167 -6.78 -35.63 -37.43
C SER A 167 -7.99 -36.38 -37.99
N ALA A 168 -9.21 -36.07 -37.50
CA ALA A 168 -10.44 -36.66 -38.01
C ALA A 168 -10.74 -36.21 -39.46
N GLN A 169 -10.50 -34.93 -39.80
CA GLN A 169 -10.66 -34.44 -41.17
C GLN A 169 -9.66 -35.08 -42.16
N LEU A 170 -8.45 -35.42 -41.72
CA LEU A 170 -7.48 -36.14 -42.57
C LEU A 170 -7.88 -37.59 -42.83
N GLN A 171 -8.63 -38.23 -41.93
CA GLN A 171 -9.18 -39.58 -42.17
C GLN A 171 -10.40 -39.57 -43.10
N THR A 172 -11.22 -38.51 -43.11
CA THR A 172 -12.36 -38.40 -44.05
C THR A 172 -11.94 -38.05 -45.48
N ASN A 173 -10.70 -37.61 -45.69
CA ASN A 173 -10.18 -37.23 -47.00
C ASN A 173 -9.44 -38.36 -47.74
N TYR A 174 -9.67 -39.62 -47.35
CA TYR A 174 -9.47 -40.72 -48.29
C TYR A 174 -10.48 -40.53 -49.42
N PRO A 175 -10.06 -40.35 -50.69
CA PRO A 175 -10.98 -40.45 -51.81
C PRO A 175 -11.42 -41.92 -51.88
N SER A 176 -12.46 -42.28 -51.13
CA SER A 176 -13.29 -43.41 -51.50
C SER A 176 -13.87 -43.03 -52.85
N SER A 177 -13.46 -43.77 -53.88
CA SER A 177 -13.77 -43.57 -55.30
C SER A 177 -15.24 -43.76 -55.66
N ASP A 178 -16.15 -43.48 -54.73
CA ASP A 178 -17.57 -43.81 -54.85
C ASP A 178 -18.43 -42.75 -54.17
N ASN A 179 -18.31 -41.49 -54.61
CA ASN A 179 -19.31 -40.48 -54.28
C ASN A 179 -20.37 -40.46 -55.39
N SER A 180 -21.23 -41.46 -55.30
CA SER A 180 -22.56 -41.53 -55.91
C SER A 180 -23.23 -40.15 -55.92
N LEU A 181 -23.33 -39.56 -57.11
CA LEU A 181 -24.19 -38.41 -57.35
C LEU A 181 -25.62 -38.82 -56.99
N TYR A 182 -26.20 -38.19 -55.97
CA TYR A 182 -27.63 -38.19 -55.77
C TYR A 182 -28.30 -37.63 -57.03
N THR A 183 -28.81 -38.53 -57.87
CA THR A 183 -29.69 -38.20 -58.99
C THR A 183 -31.12 -38.47 -58.52
N ASN A 184 -32.02 -37.50 -58.72
CA ASN A 184 -33.45 -37.78 -58.63
C ASN A 184 -33.86 -38.71 -59.79
N ALA A 185 -35.04 -39.33 -59.73
CA ALA A 185 -35.55 -40.27 -60.75
C ALA A 185 -35.65 -39.68 -62.19
N LYS A 186 -35.24 -38.41 -62.38
CA LYS A 186 -35.13 -37.72 -63.67
C LYS A 186 -33.69 -37.43 -64.10
N GLY A 187 -32.68 -37.99 -63.42
CA GLY A 187 -31.28 -37.99 -63.87
C GLY A 187 -30.59 -36.62 -63.88
N SER A 188 -31.07 -35.63 -63.13
CA SER A 188 -30.47 -34.30 -63.13
C SER A 188 -29.52 -34.12 -61.93
N THR A 189 -28.32 -33.63 -62.20
CA THR A 189 -27.26 -33.37 -61.20
C THR A 189 -27.59 -32.10 -60.42
N ILE A 190 -27.79 -32.21 -59.10
CA ILE A 190 -28.03 -31.05 -58.22
C ILE A 190 -26.66 -30.48 -57.79
N SER A 191 -26.31 -29.28 -58.24
CA SER A 191 -25.09 -28.58 -57.84
C SER A 191 -25.36 -27.33 -57.00
N ALA A 192 -24.59 -27.22 -55.91
CA ALA A 192 -24.07 -26.04 -55.22
C ALA A 192 -25.01 -25.09 -54.45
N PHE A 193 -24.91 -25.16 -53.12
CA PHE A 193 -25.02 -24.00 -52.23
C PHE A 193 -23.73 -23.18 -52.38
N ASP A 194 -23.83 -22.02 -53.01
CA ASP A 194 -22.82 -20.96 -53.02
C ASP A 194 -23.22 -19.96 -51.94
N GLY A 195 -22.57 -20.05 -50.77
CA GLY A 195 -22.80 -19.17 -49.63
C GLY A 195 -21.46 -18.64 -49.16
N GLY A 196 -21.07 -17.49 -49.72
CA GLY A 196 -19.75 -16.90 -49.60
C GLY A 196 -19.33 -16.51 -48.17
N SER A 197 -18.03 -16.53 -47.98
CA SER A 197 -17.33 -15.93 -46.83
C SER A 197 -16.93 -14.50 -47.18
N ASP A 198 -17.46 -13.50 -46.47
CA ASP A 198 -16.87 -12.17 -46.37
C ASP A 198 -16.17 -12.02 -45.02
N SER A 199 -14.85 -12.20 -45.07
CA SER A 199 -13.95 -11.89 -43.95
C SER A 199 -13.68 -10.38 -43.96
N SER A 200 -14.29 -9.62 -43.06
CA SER A 200 -13.93 -8.22 -42.79
C SER A 200 -13.13 -8.14 -41.50
N SER A 201 -11.83 -7.88 -41.64
CA SER A 201 -10.97 -7.40 -40.56
C SER A 201 -11.11 -5.88 -40.47
N GLU A 202 -11.74 -5.36 -39.41
CA GLU A 202 -11.64 -3.95 -39.03
C GLU A 202 -10.62 -3.80 -37.90
N SER A 203 -9.60 -2.99 -38.18
CA SER A 203 -8.52 -2.59 -37.29
C SER A 203 -8.91 -1.25 -36.65
N GLU A 204 -9.15 -1.22 -35.34
CA GLU A 204 -9.36 0.01 -34.57
C GLU A 204 -8.02 0.46 -33.93
N PRO A 205 -7.54 1.70 -34.18
CA PRO A 205 -6.55 2.35 -33.33
C PRO A 205 -7.25 3.30 -32.34
N GLU A 206 -7.32 2.93 -31.07
CA GLU A 206 -7.71 3.83 -29.96
C GLU A 206 -6.47 4.59 -29.44
N GLU A 207 -6.40 5.90 -29.74
CA GLU A 207 -5.53 6.90 -29.11
C GLU A 207 -6.42 8.01 -28.46
N PRO A 208 -5.91 8.84 -27.54
CA PRO A 208 -6.53 9.07 -26.24
C PRO A 208 -7.33 10.37 -26.23
N GLN A 209 -8.46 10.36 -25.52
CA GLN A 209 -9.29 11.55 -25.33
C GLN A 209 -8.57 12.60 -24.45
N SER A 210 -7.91 13.55 -25.10
CA SER A 210 -7.56 14.84 -24.52
C SER A 210 -8.62 15.88 -24.92
N ARG A 211 -9.46 16.30 -23.98
CA ARG A 211 -10.31 17.50 -24.15
C ARG A 211 -9.88 18.59 -23.17
N LYS A 212 -9.15 19.57 -23.71
CA LYS A 212 -8.95 20.90 -23.10
C LYS A 212 -10.15 21.81 -23.42
N LYS A 213 -10.58 22.54 -22.39
CA LYS A 213 -11.12 23.92 -22.36
C LYS A 213 -12.20 24.34 -23.37
N LEU A 214 -13.31 24.83 -22.82
CA LEU A 214 -14.00 26.00 -23.35
C LEU A 214 -14.21 27.01 -22.21
N ARG A 215 -13.57 28.17 -22.40
CA ARG A 215 -13.73 29.40 -21.65
C ARG A 215 -14.53 30.30 -22.58
N MET A 216 -15.70 30.78 -22.16
CA MET A 216 -16.40 31.84 -22.88
C MET A 216 -17.13 32.72 -21.87
N ASP A 217 -16.91 34.01 -22.05
CA ASP A 217 -17.28 35.18 -21.27
C ASP A 217 -18.79 35.43 -21.23
N SER A 218 -19.31 35.96 -20.11
CA SER A 218 -20.34 37.00 -19.98
C SER A 218 -20.58 37.34 -18.51
#